data_AF-A0ABD1FHQ9-F1
#
_entry.id   AF-A0ABD1FHQ9-F1
#
_cell.length_a   1.000
_cell.length_b   1.000
_cell.length_c   1.000
_cell.angle_alpha   90.00
_cell.angle_beta   90.00
_cell.angle_gamma   90.00
#
_symmetry.space_group_name_H-M   'P 1'
#
loop_
_entity.id
_entity.type
_entity.pdbx_description
1 polymer ?
#
loop_
_entity_poly.entity_id
_entity_poly.type
_entity_poly.pdbx_seq_one_letter_code
_entity_poly.pdbx_strand_id
1 'polypeptide(L)'
;MELKELEDDKAIKEKLQNVRDSVRKIENILDIAKKVDTSKLSVKDKIDFDLFLAYALNSLFWMYMRTKGQDPNNHDVKDQLQRIKDYMVKAKQAHDRKTIRPTLDKPAAGRFIRNGLNNYEEAQPLNKKIKFS
;
A
#
# COMPACT_ATOMS: atom_id res chain seq x y z
N MET A 1 -28.49 35.61 2.02
CA MET A 1 -27.61 35.34 0.87
C MET A 1 -28.46 34.61 -0.15
N GLU A 2 -28.93 35.34 -1.16
CA GLU A 2 -29.80 34.77 -2.18
C GLU A 2 -28.98 33.89 -3.13
N LEU A 3 -29.56 32.78 -3.62
CA LEU A 3 -28.88 31.85 -4.54
C LEU A 3 -28.30 32.54 -5.79
N LYS A 4 -28.87 33.69 -6.19
CA LYS A 4 -28.36 34.56 -7.25
C LYS A 4 -27.03 35.24 -6.93
N GLU A 5 -26.77 35.58 -5.67
CA GLU A 5 -25.49 36.20 -5.27
C GLU A 5 -24.35 35.17 -5.32
N LEU A 6 -24.65 33.89 -5.08
CA LEU A 6 -23.71 32.78 -5.24
C LEU A 6 -23.42 32.46 -6.71
N GLU A 7 -24.37 32.74 -7.61
CA GLU A 7 -24.23 32.48 -9.03
C GLU A 7 -23.11 33.30 -9.66
N ASP A 8 -22.75 34.45 -9.09
CA ASP A 8 -21.67 35.31 -9.59
C ASP A 8 -20.35 35.20 -8.82
N ASP A 9 -20.30 34.34 -7.80
CA ASP A 9 -19.07 34.11 -7.05
C ASP A 9 -18.03 33.38 -7.92
N LYS A 10 -16.98 34.11 -8.30
CA LYS A 10 -15.87 33.60 -9.10
C LYS A 10 -15.16 32.41 -8.44
N ALA A 11 -14.96 32.44 -7.12
CA ALA A 11 -14.26 31.37 -6.41
C ALA A 11 -15.08 30.08 -6.38
N ILE A 12 -16.42 30.19 -6.31
CA ILE A 12 -17.31 29.02 -6.41
C ILE A 12 -17.30 28.47 -7.84
N LYS A 13 -17.39 29.33 -8.87
CA LYS A 13 -17.30 28.92 -10.28
C LYS A 13 -16.02 28.13 -10.57
N GLU A 14 -14.87 28.65 -10.12
CA GLU A 14 -13.58 27.99 -10.32
C GLU A 14 -13.51 26.61 -9.65
N LYS A 15 -13.99 26.49 -8.39
CA LYS A 15 -14.03 25.21 -7.69
C LYS A 15 -14.93 24.19 -8.41
N LEU A 16 -16.12 24.61 -8.87
CA LEU A 16 -17.04 23.75 -9.61
C LEU A 16 -16.44 23.30 -10.94
N GLN A 17 -15.77 24.19 -11.66
CA GLN A 17 -15.10 23.86 -12.91
C GLN A 17 -13.98 22.84 -12.67
N ASN A 18 -13.16 23.03 -11.63
CA ASN A 18 -12.12 22.08 -11.26
C ASN A 18 -12.68 20.69 -10.90
N VAL A 19 -13.80 20.63 -10.19
CA VAL A 19 -14.48 19.36 -9.87
C VAL A 19 -14.98 18.70 -11.16
N ARG A 20 -15.64 19.45 -12.04
CA ARG A 20 -16.14 18.93 -13.33
C ARG A 20 -15.00 18.35 -14.18
N ASP A 21 -13.89 19.07 -14.30
CA ASP A 21 -12.74 18.62 -15.09
C ASP A 21 -12.05 17.41 -14.47
N SER A 22 -12.01 17.34 -13.14
CA SER A 22 -11.48 16.18 -12.42
C SER A 22 -12.35 14.94 -12.62
N VAL A 23 -13.68 15.08 -12.57
CA VAL A 23 -14.63 13.98 -12.84
C VAL A 23 -14.45 13.44 -14.26
N ARG A 24 -14.36 14.32 -15.27
CA ARG A 24 -14.10 13.90 -16.66
C ARG A 24 -12.80 13.11 -16.82
N LYS A 25 -11.73 13.53 -16.15
CA LYS A 25 -10.45 12.80 -16.16
C LYS A 25 -10.60 11.41 -15.55
N ILE A 26 -11.32 11.30 -14.44
CA ILE A 26 -11.58 10.01 -13.78
C ILE A 26 -12.42 9.10 -14.67
N GLU A 27 -13.47 9.62 -15.31
CA GLU A 27 -14.30 8.87 -16.25
C GLU A 27 -13.46 8.26 -17.39
N ASN A 28 -12.58 9.05 -18.00
CA ASN A 28 -11.66 8.56 -19.03
C ASN A 28 -10.77 7.41 -18.55
N ILE A 29 -10.22 7.53 -17.33
CA ILE A 29 -9.38 6.48 -16.74
C ILE A 29 -10.21 5.21 -16.48
N LEU A 30 -11.43 5.36 -15.96
CA LEU A 30 -12.32 4.22 -15.70
C LEU A 30 -12.77 3.53 -16.99
N ASP A 31 -12.98 4.28 -18.07
CA ASP A 31 -13.33 3.69 -19.36
C ASP A 31 -12.19 2.89 -19.98
N ILE A 32 -10.93 3.29 -19.73
CA ILE A 32 -9.77 2.46 -20.04
C ILE A 32 -9.77 1.22 -19.15
N ALA A 33 -9.93 1.39 -17.83
CA ALA A 33 -9.91 0.29 -16.86
C ALA A 33 -10.96 -0.79 -17.16
N LYS A 34 -12.18 -0.42 -17.57
CA LYS A 34 -13.26 -1.35 -17.95
C LYS A 34 -12.90 -2.25 -19.14
N LYS A 35 -12.00 -1.79 -20.01
CA LYS A 35 -11.59 -2.50 -21.24
C LYS A 35 -10.35 -3.38 -21.03
N VAL A 36 -9.72 -3.31 -19.85
CA VAL A 36 -8.53 -4.09 -19.55
C VAL A 36 -8.88 -5.57 -19.45
N ASP A 37 -8.20 -6.37 -20.26
CA ASP A 37 -8.24 -7.83 -20.18
C ASP A 37 -7.33 -8.31 -19.04
N THR A 38 -7.93 -8.54 -17.87
CA THR A 38 -7.22 -8.95 -16.65
C THR A 38 -6.59 -10.34 -16.75
N SER A 39 -6.95 -11.15 -17.76
CA SER A 39 -6.37 -12.48 -17.95
C SER A 39 -4.87 -12.39 -18.30
N LYS A 40 -4.48 -11.36 -19.07
CA LYS A 40 -3.12 -11.13 -19.58
C LYS A 40 -2.16 -10.46 -18.62
N LEU A 41 -2.67 -9.94 -17.50
CA LEU A 41 -1.87 -9.24 -16.50
C LEU A 41 -1.00 -10.21 -15.69
N SER A 42 0.18 -9.76 -15.27
CA SER A 42 0.97 -10.51 -14.28
C SER A 42 0.22 -10.57 -12.93
N VAL A 43 0.57 -11.50 -12.06
CA VAL A 43 -0.08 -11.59 -10.72
C VAL A 43 0.05 -10.28 -9.95
N LYS A 44 1.20 -9.60 -10.06
CA LYS A 44 1.42 -8.31 -9.42
C LYS A 44 0.48 -7.25 -9.99
N ASP A 45 0.40 -7.15 -11.32
CA ASP A 45 -0.42 -6.13 -11.98
C ASP A 45 -1.91 -6.36 -11.74
N LYS A 46 -2.36 -7.62 -11.62
CA LYS A 46 -3.74 -7.94 -11.21
C LYS A 46 -4.04 -7.41 -9.81
N ILE A 47 -3.15 -7.66 -8.85
CA ILE A 47 -3.31 -7.18 -7.47
C ILE A 47 -3.35 -5.65 -7.44
N ASP A 48 -2.43 -4.99 -8.13
CA ASP A 48 -2.39 -3.52 -8.19
C ASP A 48 -3.65 -2.95 -8.86
N PHE A 49 -4.13 -3.57 -9.93
CA PHE A 49 -5.35 -3.18 -10.64
C PHE A 49 -6.61 -3.35 -9.78
N ASP A 50 -6.76 -4.48 -9.08
CA ASP A 50 -7.88 -4.74 -8.19
C ASP A 50 -7.90 -3.74 -7.01
N LEU A 51 -6.72 -3.47 -6.42
CA LEU A 51 -6.58 -2.48 -5.36
C LEU A 51 -6.88 -1.06 -5.85
N PHE A 52 -6.45 -0.72 -7.07
CA PHE A 52 -6.77 0.55 -7.71
C PHE A 52 -8.28 0.73 -7.88
N LEU A 53 -8.98 -0.27 -8.44
CA LEU A 53 -10.42 -0.21 -8.64
C LEU A 53 -11.18 -0.11 -7.31
N ALA A 54 -10.81 -0.93 -6.32
CA ALA A 54 -11.42 -0.88 -5.00
C ALA A 54 -11.24 0.51 -4.35
N TYR A 55 -10.03 1.08 -4.43
CA TYR A 55 -9.73 2.41 -3.89
C TYR A 55 -10.51 3.51 -4.63
N ALA A 56 -10.54 3.46 -5.96
CA ALA A 56 -11.24 4.43 -6.79
C ALA A 56 -12.75 4.44 -6.49
N LEU A 57 -13.40 3.27 -6.44
CA LEU A 57 -14.83 3.15 -6.14
C LEU A 57 -15.17 3.72 -4.75
N ASN A 58 -14.41 3.35 -3.72
CA ASN A 58 -14.66 3.86 -2.36
C ASN A 58 -14.38 5.36 -2.24
N SER A 59 -13.37 5.87 -2.94
CA SER A 59 -13.06 7.31 -2.97
C SER A 59 -14.14 8.11 -3.70
N LEU A 60 -14.69 7.58 -4.80
CA LEU A 60 -15.81 8.19 -5.50
C LEU A 60 -17.08 8.18 -4.66
N PHE A 61 -17.34 7.11 -3.92
CA PHE A 61 -18.45 7.05 -2.97
C PHE A 61 -18.28 8.07 -1.84
N TRP A 62 -17.06 8.25 -1.32
CA TRP A 62 -16.74 9.30 -0.35
C TRP A 62 -17.05 10.69 -0.93
N MET A 63 -16.63 10.97 -2.17
CA MET A 63 -16.95 12.23 -2.85
C MET A 63 -18.46 12.43 -3.01
N TYR A 64 -19.19 11.38 -3.41
CA TYR A 64 -20.65 11.41 -3.54
C TYR A 64 -21.35 11.77 -2.22
N MET A 65 -20.92 11.22 -1.10
CA MET A 65 -21.50 11.61 0.19
C MET A 65 -21.25 13.07 0.53
N ARG A 66 -20.06 13.59 0.23
CA ARG A 66 -19.74 15.02 0.41
C ARG A 66 -20.62 15.92 -0.44
N THR A 67 -20.98 15.53 -1.66
CA THR A 67 -21.89 16.31 -2.52
C THR A 67 -23.33 16.29 -2.01
N LYS A 68 -23.72 15.25 -1.25
CA LYS A 68 -24.99 15.17 -0.53
C LYS A 68 -24.99 15.88 0.82
N GLY A 69 -23.87 16.49 1.22
CA GLY A 69 -23.72 17.14 2.52
C GLY A 69 -23.61 16.15 3.69
N GLN A 70 -23.40 14.87 3.42
CA GLN A 70 -23.17 13.85 4.45
C GLN A 70 -21.69 13.80 4.82
N ASP A 71 -21.38 13.59 6.10
CA ASP A 71 -19.99 13.41 6.56
C ASP A 71 -19.55 11.95 6.36
N PRO A 72 -18.60 11.67 5.45
CA PRO A 72 -18.12 10.32 5.20
C PRO A 72 -17.40 9.68 6.39
N ASN A 73 -16.94 10.49 7.35
CA ASN A 73 -16.24 9.97 8.53
C ASN A 73 -17.16 9.17 9.45
N ASN A 74 -18.47 9.41 9.38
CA ASN A 74 -19.49 8.71 10.15
C ASN A 74 -20.07 7.50 9.40
N HIS A 75 -19.49 7.15 8.24
CA HIS A 75 -19.92 6.03 7.41
C HIS A 75 -18.79 4.99 7.29
N ASP A 76 -19.18 3.73 7.17
CA ASP A 76 -18.29 2.56 7.00
C ASP A 76 -17.29 2.66 5.84
N VAL A 77 -17.46 3.61 4.91
CA VAL A 77 -16.52 3.82 3.80
C VAL A 77 -15.13 4.16 4.31
N LYS A 78 -15.03 4.80 5.49
CA LYS A 78 -13.77 5.14 6.13
C LYS A 78 -12.98 3.89 6.47
N ASP A 79 -13.67 2.90 7.03
CA ASP A 79 -13.07 1.62 7.39
C ASP A 79 -12.72 0.82 6.14
N GLN A 80 -13.54 0.89 5.08
CA GLN A 80 -13.20 0.27 3.79
C GLN A 80 -11.94 0.89 3.18
N LEU A 81 -11.80 2.21 3.19
CA LEU A 81 -10.59 2.89 2.71
C LEU A 81 -9.36 2.52 3.54
N GLN A 82 -9.49 2.42 4.87
CA GLN A 82 -8.39 1.97 5.72
C GLN A 82 -8.00 0.52 5.41
N ARG A 83 -8.98 -0.36 5.28
CA ARG A 83 -8.78 -1.76 4.89
C ARG A 83 -8.05 -1.88 3.55
N ILE A 84 -8.42 -1.08 2.55
CA ILE A 84 -7.75 -1.05 1.24
C ILE A 84 -6.29 -0.61 1.39
N LYS A 85 -5.99 0.42 2.18
CA LYS A 85 -4.61 0.85 2.46
C LYS A 85 -3.80 -0.28 3.10
N ASP A 86 -4.38 -1.00 4.06
CA ASP A 86 -3.70 -2.13 4.69
C ASP A 86 -3.38 -3.23 3.68
N TYR A 87 -4.29 -3.50 2.72
CA TYR A 87 -4.01 -4.44 1.64
C TYR A 87 -2.95 -3.94 0.66
N MET A 88 -2.88 -2.64 0.36
CA MET A 88 -1.78 -2.06 -0.45
C MET A 88 -0.43 -2.27 0.24
N VAL A 89 -0.35 -2.09 1.56
CA VAL A 89 0.86 -2.37 2.33
C VAL A 89 1.22 -3.86 2.26
N LYS A 90 0.25 -4.75 2.42
CA LYS A 90 0.46 -6.21 2.33
C LYS A 90 0.93 -6.62 0.93
N ALA A 91 0.33 -6.06 -0.13
CA ALA A 91 0.72 -6.32 -1.51
C ALA A 91 2.18 -5.90 -1.75
N LYS A 92 2.56 -4.71 -1.28
CA LYS A 92 3.94 -4.22 -1.33
C LYS A 92 4.90 -5.15 -0.59
N GLN A 93 4.58 -5.54 0.64
CA GLN A 93 5.41 -6.47 1.41
C GLN A 93 5.56 -7.83 0.73
N ALA A 94 4.49 -8.36 0.13
CA ALA A 94 4.51 -9.63 -0.59
C ALA A 94 5.40 -9.55 -1.85
N HIS A 95 5.40 -8.42 -2.54
CA HIS A 95 6.29 -8.15 -3.66
C HIS A 95 7.75 -8.03 -3.20
N ASP A 96 8.02 -7.20 -2.19
CA ASP A 96 9.38 -6.92 -1.71
C ASP A 96 10.06 -8.17 -1.13
N ARG A 97 9.29 -9.03 -0.43
CA ARG A 97 9.76 -10.34 0.03
C ARG A 97 10.28 -11.24 -1.10
N LYS A 98 9.72 -11.11 -2.31
CA LYS A 98 10.13 -11.89 -3.48
C LYS A 98 11.31 -11.26 -4.22
N THR A 99 11.47 -9.94 -4.17
CA THR A 99 12.39 -9.21 -5.05
C THR A 99 13.63 -8.64 -4.35
N ILE A 100 13.50 -8.14 -3.11
CA ILE A 100 14.53 -7.30 -2.44
C ILE A 100 15.20 -8.04 -1.26
N ARG A 101 14.85 -9.31 -1.03
CA ARG A 101 15.32 -10.04 0.15
C ARG A 101 16.87 -10.17 0.14
N PRO A 102 17.56 -9.80 1.23
CA PRO A 102 18.98 -10.11 1.38
C PRO A 102 19.15 -11.63 1.36
N THR A 103 19.95 -12.10 0.42
CA THR A 103 20.28 -13.52 0.27
C THR A 103 21.35 -13.89 1.29
N LEU A 104 21.18 -15.04 1.95
CA LEU A 104 22.22 -15.57 2.82
C LEU A 104 23.41 -16.01 1.95
N ASP A 105 24.61 -15.53 2.26
CA ASP A 105 25.85 -16.09 1.71
C ASP A 105 26.05 -17.50 2.30
N LYS A 106 25.52 -18.50 1.58
CA LYS A 106 25.62 -19.91 1.96
C LYS A 106 27.08 -20.35 2.15
N PRO A 107 28.04 -19.98 1.28
CA PRO A 107 29.46 -20.22 1.53
C PRO A 107 29.96 -19.67 2.86
N ALA A 108 29.69 -18.40 3.19
CA ALA A 108 30.13 -17.80 4.44
C ALA A 108 29.50 -18.49 5.66
N ALA A 109 28.20 -18.77 5.62
CA ALA A 109 27.51 -19.55 6.65
C ALA A 109 28.15 -20.93 6.86
N GLY A 110 28.52 -21.62 5.77
CA GLY A 110 29.23 -22.90 5.83
C GLY A 110 30.60 -22.81 6.51
N ARG A 111 31.35 -21.72 6.26
CA ARG A 111 32.64 -21.48 6.96
C ARG A 111 32.45 -21.29 8.45
N PHE A 112 31.44 -20.51 8.87
CA PHE A 112 31.13 -20.31 10.28
C PHE A 112 30.75 -21.63 10.97
N ILE A 113 29.92 -22.46 10.33
CA ILE A 113 29.52 -23.76 10.87
C ILE A 113 30.73 -24.69 11.00
N ARG A 114 31.56 -24.83 9.95
CA ARG A 114 32.73 -25.71 9.97
C ARG A 114 33.76 -25.26 11.03
N ASN A 115 34.02 -23.96 11.13
CA ASN A 115 34.92 -23.44 12.18
C ASN A 115 34.33 -23.68 13.58
N GLY A 116 33.02 -23.48 13.76
CA GLY A 116 32.33 -23.76 15.01
C GLY A 116 32.44 -25.21 15.44
N LEU A 117 32.27 -26.17 14.52
CA LEU A 117 32.38 -27.61 14.79
C LEU A 117 33.82 -28.03 15.11
N ASN A 118 34.82 -27.50 14.39
CA ASN A 118 36.23 -27.84 14.61
C ASN A 118 36.73 -27.37 15.99
N ASN A 119 36.23 -26.24 16.50
CA ASN A 119 36.60 -25.73 17.82
C ASN A 119 35.97 -26.50 18.99
N TYR A 120 34.98 -27.37 18.75
CA TYR A 120 34.41 -28.23 19.80
C TYR A 120 35.33 -29.42 20.16
N GLU A 121 36.16 -29.89 19.23
CA GLU A 121 37.11 -30.98 19.50
C GLU A 121 38.39 -30.48 20.21
N GLU A 122 38.76 -29.20 20.04
CA GLU A 122 39.95 -28.59 20.65
C GLU A 122 39.69 -27.87 21.97
N ALA A 123 38.43 -27.61 22.33
CA ALA A 123 38.07 -26.98 23.60
C ALA A 123 38.18 -27.97 24.77
N GLN A 124 39.41 -28.28 25.20
CA GLN A 124 39.62 -28.75 26.57
C GLN A 124 39.05 -27.72 27.55
N PRO A 125 38.27 -28.13 28.57
CA PRO A 125 37.75 -27.17 29.54
C PRO A 125 38.94 -26.54 30.28
N LEU A 126 39.16 -25.24 30.05
CA LEU A 126 40.13 -24.44 30.80
C LEU A 126 39.67 -24.40 32.26
N ASN A 127 40.17 -25.34 33.05
CA ASN A 127 39.93 -25.46 34.49
C ASN A 127 40.72 -24.37 35.22
N LYS A 128 40.43 -23.10 34.94
CA LYS A 128 41.00 -21.97 35.67
C LYS A 128 40.26 -21.85 36.99
N LYS A 129 40.81 -22.47 38.04
CA LYS A 129 40.42 -22.18 39.43
C LYS A 129 40.63 -20.68 39.65
N ILE A 130 39.56 -19.91 39.63
CA ILE A 130 39.56 -18.49 39.97
C ILE A 130 39.91 -18.43 41.47
N LYS A 131 41.14 -18.03 41.79
CA LYS A 131 41.50 -17.64 43.15
C LYS A 131 41.09 -16.19 43.32
N PHE A 132 40.10 -15.96 44.18
CA PHE A 132 39.82 -14.63 44.69
C PHE A 132 40.90 -14.28 45.72
N SER A 133 41.64 -13.21 45.46
CA SER A 133 42.51 -12.53 46.42
C SER A 133 41.88 -11.19 46.78
#